data_AF-A0A389M7A0-F1
#
_entry.id   AF-A0A389M7A0-F1
#
_cell.length_a   1.000
_cell.length_b   1.000
_cell.length_c   1.000
_cell.angle_alpha   90.00
_cell.angle_beta   90.00
_cell.angle_gamma   90.00
#
_symmetry.space_group_name_H-M   'P 1'
#
loop_
_entity.id
_entity.type
_entity.pdbx_description
1 polymer ?
#
loop_
_entity_poly.entity_id
_entity_poly.type
_entity_poly.pdbx_seq_one_letter_code
_entity_poly.pdbx_strand_id
1 'polypeptide(L)'
;MAESFTTTNRFFDNKHYPRGFSRHGDFTIKEAQMLERYGFAFNELDLGKREPATDEEKLFLEVCRGTREPATEAEKVWSKYIIRTRRPKKFHTLSGGKPQADAVEDYTESDD
;
A
#
# COMPACT_ATOMS: atom_id res chain seq x y z
N MET A 1 11.98 10.67 -20.83
CA MET A 1 11.59 10.08 -19.54
C MET A 1 10.08 10.21 -19.51
N ALA A 2 9.34 9.12 -19.65
CA ALA A 2 7.89 9.16 -19.88
C ALA A 2 7.18 9.88 -18.73
N GLU A 3 6.34 10.86 -19.06
CA GLU A 3 5.57 11.69 -18.13
C GLU A 3 4.33 10.95 -17.59
N SER A 4 4.49 9.66 -17.33
CA SER A 4 3.45 8.77 -16.81
C SER A 4 3.05 9.23 -15.40
N PHE A 5 1.76 9.18 -15.06
CA PHE A 5 1.20 9.56 -13.75
C PHE A 5 1.31 11.05 -13.36
N THR A 6 1.62 11.94 -14.31
CA THR A 6 1.65 13.38 -14.05
C THR A 6 0.25 13.93 -13.75
N THR A 7 0.17 14.79 -12.73
CA THR A 7 -1.05 15.42 -12.25
C THR A 7 -0.74 16.84 -11.79
N THR A 8 -1.72 17.72 -11.91
CA THR A 8 -1.63 19.11 -11.44
C THR A 8 -1.76 19.20 -9.91
N ASN A 9 -2.38 18.18 -9.29
CA ASN A 9 -2.70 18.18 -7.87
C ASN A 9 -1.78 17.25 -7.09
N ARG A 10 -1.23 17.77 -5.99
CA ARG A 10 -0.49 16.95 -5.02
C ARG A 10 -1.45 16.10 -4.19
N PHE A 11 -1.02 14.89 -3.88
CA PHE A 11 -1.78 13.97 -3.03
C PHE A 11 -1.47 14.19 -1.56
N PHE A 12 -2.53 14.34 -0.76
CA PHE A 12 -2.44 14.43 0.69
C PHE A 12 -3.49 13.55 1.32
N ASP A 13 -3.06 12.60 2.14
CA ASP A 13 -3.95 11.76 2.95
C ASP A 13 -3.91 12.23 4.41
N ASN A 14 -4.60 13.34 4.70
CA ASN A 14 -4.63 13.89 6.06
C ASN A 14 -5.34 12.98 7.07
N LYS A 15 -6.08 11.96 6.61
CA LYS A 15 -6.78 11.00 7.48
C LYS A 15 -5.80 10.02 8.12
N HIS A 16 -4.90 9.44 7.32
CA HIS A 16 -3.92 8.48 7.82
C HIS A 16 -2.54 9.13 8.11
N TYR A 17 -2.23 10.21 7.39
CA TYR A 17 -0.96 10.94 7.44
C TYR A 17 -1.18 12.45 7.67
N PRO A 18 -1.71 12.86 8.85
CA PRO A 18 -2.03 14.28 9.12
C PRO A 18 -0.81 15.21 9.10
N ARG A 19 0.41 14.65 9.23
CA ARG A 19 1.68 15.40 9.15
C ARG A 19 2.45 15.14 7.85
N GLY A 20 1.82 14.46 6.88
CA GLY A 20 2.42 14.06 5.61
C GLY A 20 3.22 12.75 5.69
N PHE A 21 3.44 12.13 4.53
CA PHE A 21 4.11 10.84 4.38
C PHE A 21 5.56 10.85 4.93
N SER A 22 6.29 11.94 4.67
CA SER A 22 7.70 12.09 5.07
C SER A 22 7.94 12.10 6.58
N ARG A 23 6.92 12.45 7.39
CA ARG A 23 7.07 12.59 8.85
C ARG A 23 6.60 11.36 9.64
N HIS A 24 6.00 10.38 8.96
CA HIS A 24 5.45 9.19 9.62
C HIS A 24 6.47 8.03 9.73
N GLY A 25 7.56 8.07 8.95
CA GLY A 25 8.59 7.03 8.95
C GLY A 25 8.22 5.75 8.21
N ASP A 26 7.02 5.68 7.63
CA ASP A 26 6.54 4.53 6.84
C ASP A 26 7.19 4.45 5.45
N PHE A 27 7.56 5.60 4.92
CA PHE A 27 8.07 5.80 3.58
C PHE A 27 9.41 6.51 3.67
N THR A 28 10.33 6.14 2.79
CA THR A 28 11.54 6.94 2.58
C THR A 28 11.18 8.31 1.99
N ILE A 29 12.10 9.27 2.06
CA ILE A 29 11.89 10.61 1.51
C ILE A 29 11.51 10.54 0.02
N LYS A 30 12.13 9.65 -0.75
CA LYS A 30 11.84 9.46 -2.18
C LYS A 30 10.43 8.92 -2.41
N GLU A 31 10.03 7.89 -1.66
CA GLU A 31 8.68 7.30 -1.76
C GLU A 31 7.60 8.30 -1.34
N ALA A 32 7.84 9.08 -0.27
CA ALA A 32 6.93 10.11 0.18
C ALA A 32 6.73 11.19 -0.91
N GLN A 33 7.82 11.70 -1.49
CA GLN A 33 7.74 12.65 -2.61
C GLN A 33 7.02 12.07 -3.83
N MET A 34 7.19 10.77 -4.09
CA MET A 34 6.48 10.07 -5.17
C MET A 34 4.98 10.02 -4.91
N LEU A 35 4.55 9.66 -3.70
CA LEU A 35 3.14 9.72 -3.30
C LEU A 35 2.59 11.13 -3.39
N GLU A 36 3.32 12.13 -2.91
CA GLU A 36 2.87 13.53 -2.96
C GLU A 36 2.71 14.03 -4.41
N ARG A 37 3.57 13.61 -5.33
CA ARG A 37 3.53 14.04 -6.75
C ARG A 37 2.54 13.26 -7.60
N TYR A 38 2.53 11.93 -7.48
CA TYR A 38 1.77 11.03 -8.37
C TYR A 38 0.60 10.33 -7.69
N GLY A 39 0.47 10.46 -6.37
CA GLY A 39 -0.56 9.77 -5.59
C GLY A 39 -1.99 10.13 -6.00
N PHE A 40 -2.21 11.32 -6.57
CA PHE A 40 -3.53 11.71 -7.07
C PHE A 40 -3.89 10.88 -8.30
N ALA A 41 -2.96 10.74 -9.25
CA ALA A 41 -3.14 9.88 -10.43
C ALA A 41 -3.30 8.41 -10.01
N PHE A 42 -2.46 7.91 -9.10
CA PHE A 42 -2.58 6.56 -8.56
C PHE A 42 -3.95 6.29 -7.95
N ASN A 43 -4.45 7.23 -7.13
CA ASN A 43 -5.76 7.11 -6.50
C ASN A 43 -6.90 7.15 -7.52
N GLU A 44 -6.85 8.01 -8.53
CA GLU A 44 -7.89 8.05 -9.57
C GLU A 44 -7.90 6.80 -10.45
N LEU A 45 -6.72 6.28 -10.79
CA LEU A 45 -6.59 5.01 -11.52
C LEU A 45 -7.13 3.86 -10.68
N ASP A 46 -6.69 3.73 -9.43
CA ASP A 46 -7.13 2.67 -8.51
C ASP A 46 -8.65 2.71 -8.24
N LEU A 47 -9.24 3.90 -8.16
CA LEU A 47 -10.69 4.09 -8.03
C LEU A 47 -11.45 3.95 -9.36
N GLY A 48 -10.75 3.81 -10.50
CA GLY A 48 -11.36 3.76 -11.83
C GLY A 48 -12.00 5.08 -12.29
N LYS A 49 -11.63 6.21 -11.68
CA LYS A 49 -12.08 7.56 -12.08
C LYS A 49 -11.36 8.07 -13.32
N ARG A 50 -10.12 7.61 -13.51
CA ARG A 50 -9.27 7.94 -14.66
C ARG A 50 -8.99 6.66 -15.43
N GLU A 51 -9.08 6.74 -16.76
CA GLU A 51 -8.67 5.64 -17.63
C GLU A 51 -7.15 5.64 -17.83
N PRO A 52 -6.50 4.46 -17.86
CA PRO A 52 -5.07 4.37 -18.09
C PRO A 52 -4.74 4.78 -19.53
N ALA A 53 -3.92 5.81 -19.71
CA ALA A 53 -3.53 6.28 -21.04
C ALA A 53 -2.26 5.58 -21.55
N THR A 54 -1.36 5.22 -20.64
CA THR A 54 -0.07 4.59 -20.92
C THR A 54 -0.04 3.12 -20.52
N ASP A 55 0.86 2.33 -21.11
CA ASP A 55 1.02 0.92 -20.73
C ASP A 55 1.48 0.77 -19.28
N GLU A 56 2.25 1.72 -18.74
CA GLU A 56 2.60 1.75 -17.31
C GLU A 56 1.35 1.91 -16.43
N GLU A 57 0.40 2.78 -16.79
CA GLU A 57 -0.86 2.93 -16.06
C GLU A 57 -1.73 1.68 -16.16
N LYS A 58 -1.73 0.98 -17.29
CA LYS A 58 -2.45 -0.30 -17.44
C LYS A 58 -1.86 -1.38 -16.54
N LEU A 59 -0.54 -1.55 -16.57
CA LEU A 59 0.18 -2.49 -15.72
C LEU A 59 -0.05 -2.16 -14.22
N PHE A 60 -0.06 -0.88 -13.87
CA PHE A 60 -0.35 -0.43 -12.51
C PHE A 60 -1.74 -0.87 -12.04
N LEU A 61 -2.76 -0.83 -12.90
CA LEU A 61 -4.10 -1.33 -12.56
C LEU A 61 -4.11 -2.85 -12.34
N GLU A 62 -3.36 -3.61 -13.13
CA GLU A 62 -3.21 -5.05 -12.92
C GLU A 62 -2.59 -5.37 -11.56
N VAL A 63 -1.62 -4.55 -11.12
CA VAL A 63 -1.04 -4.64 -9.78
C VAL A 63 -2.08 -4.28 -8.70
N CYS A 64 -2.85 -3.20 -8.89
CA CYS A 64 -3.89 -2.80 -7.94
C CYS A 64 -4.98 -3.87 -7.77
N ARG A 65 -5.27 -4.63 -8.83
CA ARG A 65 -6.20 -5.77 -8.82
C ARG A 65 -5.59 -7.05 -8.22
N GLY A 66 -4.29 -7.07 -7.97
CA GLY A 66 -3.56 -8.26 -7.50
C GLY A 66 -3.32 -9.31 -8.57
N THR A 67 -3.52 -8.97 -9.85
CA THR A 67 -3.21 -9.86 -10.99
C THR A 67 -1.71 -10.00 -11.20
N ARG A 68 -0.94 -8.96 -10.84
CA ARG A 68 0.51 -8.88 -11.04
C ARG A 68 1.20 -8.37 -9.78
N GLU A 69 2.44 -8.79 -9.56
CA GLU A 69 3.29 -8.24 -8.51
C GLU A 69 3.85 -6.84 -8.88
N PRO A 70 3.95 -5.92 -7.92
CA PRO A 70 4.48 -4.58 -8.15
C PRO A 70 5.97 -4.63 -8.56
N ALA A 71 6.27 -4.21 -9.78
CA ALA A 71 7.63 -4.27 -10.32
C ALA A 71 8.37 -2.93 -10.17
N THR A 72 7.68 -1.85 -10.55
CA THR A 72 8.18 -0.47 -10.53
C THR A 72 8.12 0.14 -9.13
N GLU A 73 8.90 1.20 -8.89
CA GLU A 73 8.84 1.93 -7.62
C GLU A 73 7.44 2.50 -7.36
N ALA A 74 6.77 3.03 -8.39
CA ALA A 74 5.40 3.56 -8.30
C ALA A 74 4.40 2.51 -7.79
N GLU A 75 4.40 1.34 -8.43
CA GLU A 75 3.53 0.21 -8.04
C GLU A 75 3.81 -0.27 -6.62
N LYS A 76 5.10 -0.39 -6.24
CA LYS A 76 5.52 -0.83 -4.90
C LYS A 76 5.08 0.17 -3.83
N VAL A 77 5.28 1.45 -4.07
CA VAL A 77 4.93 2.53 -3.14
C VAL A 77 3.42 2.63 -2.97
N TRP A 78 2.66 2.56 -4.06
CA TRP A 78 1.20 2.57 -3.97
C TRP A 78 0.66 1.34 -3.25
N SER A 79 1.14 0.14 -3.59
CA SER A 79 0.75 -1.10 -2.92
C SER A 79 1.03 -1.03 -1.41
N LYS A 80 2.20 -0.53 -1.03
CA LYS A 80 2.58 -0.26 0.37
C LYS A 80 1.62 0.72 1.05
N TYR A 81 1.24 1.81 0.38
CA TYR A 81 0.26 2.77 0.87
C TYR A 81 -1.12 2.14 1.09
N ILE A 82 -1.64 1.41 0.10
CA ILE A 82 -2.93 0.73 0.18
C ILE A 82 -2.95 -0.30 1.32
N ILE A 83 -1.90 -1.10 1.47
CA ILE A 83 -1.80 -2.07 2.57
C ILE A 83 -1.82 -1.39 3.94
N ARG A 84 -1.23 -0.19 4.07
CA ARG A 84 -1.23 0.55 5.34
C ARG A 84 -2.56 1.23 5.65
N THR A 85 -3.22 1.79 4.64
CA THR A 85 -4.45 2.56 4.83
C THR A 85 -5.71 1.71 4.81
N ARG A 86 -5.76 0.63 4.02
CA ARG A 86 -6.91 -0.28 3.91
C ARG A 86 -6.91 -1.42 4.91
N ARG A 87 -5.83 -1.60 5.70
CA ARG A 87 -5.81 -2.65 6.73
C ARG A 87 -7.01 -2.46 7.68
N PRO A 88 -7.92 -3.45 7.78
CA PRO A 88 -8.97 -3.37 8.77
C PRO A 88 -8.31 -3.30 10.14
N LYS A 89 -8.73 -2.35 10.98
CA LYS A 89 -8.26 -2.30 12.37
C LYS A 89 -8.55 -3.66 12.99
N LYS A 90 -7.50 -4.44 13.29
CA LYS A 90 -7.64 -5.66 14.08
C LYS A 90 -8.15 -5.21 15.44
N PHE A 91 -9.44 -5.45 15.69
CA PHE A 91 -10.03 -5.25 17.00
C PHE A 91 -9.41 -6.30 17.94
N HIS A 92 -8.51 -5.86 18.81
CA HIS A 92 -8.11 -6.65 19.97
C HIS A 92 -9.02 -6.22 21.12
N THR A 93 -10.10 -6.98 21.37
CA THR A 93 -10.90 -6.78 22.58
C THR A 93 -10.10 -7.26 23.78
N LEU A 94 -9.60 -6.32 24.59
CA LEU A 94 -9.06 -6.58 25.92
C LEU A 94 -10.22 -6.80 26.91
N SER A 95 -11.04 -7.82 26.68
CA SER A 95 -12.03 -8.30 27.64
C SER A 95 -11.58 -9.67 28.09
N GLY A 96 -11.17 -9.76 29.36
CA GLY A 96 -10.67 -10.97 29.99
C GLY A 96 -11.69 -12.10 29.91
N GLY A 97 -11.30 -13.19 29.26
CA GLY A 97 -12.05 -14.43 29.24
C GLY A 97 -11.26 -15.48 28.47
N LYS A 98 -10.51 -16.31 29.20
CA LYS A 98 -9.97 -17.55 28.62
C LYS A 98 -11.17 -18.44 28.23
N PRO A 99 -11.09 -19.14 27.09
CA PRO A 99 -11.12 -20.58 27.18
C PRO A 99 -9.97 -21.24 26.41
N GLN A 100 -9.79 -22.50 26.78
CA GLN A 100 -8.65 -23.39 26.73
C GLN A 100 -8.57 -24.20 25.44
N ALA A 101 -7.33 -24.59 25.08
CA ALA A 101 -6.92 -25.73 24.22
C ALA A 101 -7.45 -25.71 22.76
N ASP A 102 -6.69 -26.11 21.75
CA ASP A 102 -5.90 -27.34 21.69
C ASP A 102 -4.47 -27.14 21.20
N ALA A 103 -3.58 -27.87 21.87
CA ALA A 103 -2.27 -28.23 21.40
C ALA A 103 -2.40 -29.35 20.35
N VAL A 104 -1.64 -29.26 19.27
CA VAL A 104 -0.89 -30.41 18.74
C VAL A 104 0.40 -29.90 18.12
N GLU A 105 1.50 -30.40 18.66
CA GLU A 105 2.87 -30.24 18.23
C GLU A 105 3.13 -31.06 16.96
N ASP A 106 4.04 -30.61 16.10
CA ASP A 106 4.98 -31.54 15.46
C ASP A 106 6.34 -30.85 15.27
N TYR A 107 7.33 -31.47 15.90
CA TYR A 107 8.75 -31.16 15.93
C TYR A 107 9.42 -31.71 14.67
N THR A 108 10.30 -30.94 14.04
CA THR A 108 11.55 -31.49 13.50
C THR A 108 12.65 -30.45 13.58
N GLU A 109 13.47 -30.55 14.62
CA GLU A 109 14.80 -29.96 14.73
C GLU A 109 15.77 -30.89 13.99
N SER A 110 16.38 -30.42 12.90
CA SER A 110 17.48 -31.11 12.22
C SER A 110 18.80 -30.52 12.72
N ASP A 111 19.52 -31.32 13.50
CA ASP A 111 20.92 -31.13 13.91
C ASP A 111 21.84 -31.70 12.81
N ASP A 112 22.80 -30.89 12.35
CA ASP A 112 24.09 -31.30 11.76
C ASP A 112 25.19 -30.38 12.32
#